data_AF-A0A9X0PGF9-F1
#
_entry.id   AF-A0A9X0PGF9-F1
#
_cell.length_a   1.000
_cell.length_b   1.000
_cell.length_c   1.000
_cell.angle_alpha   90.00
_cell.angle_beta   90.00
_cell.angle_gamma   90.00
#
_symmetry.space_group_name_H-M   'P 1'
#
loop_
_entity.id
_entity.type
_entity.pdbx_description
1 polymer ?
#
loop_
_entity_poly.entity_id
_entity_poly.type
_entity_poly.pdbx_seq_one_letter_code
_entity_poly.pdbx_strand_id
1 'polypeptide(L)' 'MSIFDKYNLFDQDGRKVISVVPIKDRYNVAGVANAIFAGQMWDMSEAELMRFKSTHNLFLEQELGTQKTIFDY' A
#
# COMPACT_ATOMS: atom_id res chain seq x y z
N MET A 1 7.07 -2.27 -21.43
CA MET A 1 6.79 -1.70 -20.10
C MET A 1 6.30 -2.86 -19.24
N SER A 2 7.08 -3.34 -18.28
CA SER A 2 6.64 -4.45 -17.41
C SER A 2 5.86 -3.89 -16.24
N ILE A 3 4.55 -4.12 -16.24
CA ILE A 3 3.55 -3.54 -15.33
C ILE A 3 3.54 -4.30 -14.00
N PHE A 4 4.68 -4.31 -13.30
CA PHE A 4 4.76 -4.77 -11.91
C PHE A 4 5.28 -3.64 -11.03
N ASP A 5 4.69 -2.45 -11.17
CA ASP A 5 5.05 -1.31 -10.35
C ASP A 5 4.58 -1.58 -8.91
N LYS A 6 5.55 -2.00 -8.09
CA LYS A 6 5.41 -2.10 -6.65
C LYS A 6 4.90 -0.75 -6.12
N TYR A 7 3.85 -0.80 -5.32
CA TYR A 7 3.32 0.38 -4.63
C TYR A 7 3.29 0.16 -3.13
N ASN A 8 3.01 1.23 -2.38
CA ASN A 8 2.98 1.20 -0.93
C ASN A 8 1.62 1.68 -0.42
N LEU A 9 1.22 1.13 0.71
CA LEU A 9 0.06 1.57 1.46
C LEU A 9 0.52 2.20 2.78
N PHE A 10 -0.23 3.21 3.17
CA PHE A 10 0.07 4.11 4.27
C PHE A 10 -1.05 4.08 5.29
N ASP A 11 -0.74 4.36 6.55
CA ASP A 11 -1.75 4.59 7.58
C ASP A 11 -2.33 6.02 7.48
N GLN A 12 -3.31 6.33 8.35
CA GLN A 12 -3.94 7.65 8.43
C GLN A 12 -2.96 8.78 8.76
N ASP A 13 -1.84 8.47 9.39
CA ASP A 13 -0.78 9.44 9.72
C ASP A 13 0.22 9.64 8.56
N GLY A 14 0.00 8.97 7.42
CA GLY A 14 0.87 9.04 6.26
C GLY A 14 2.16 8.24 6.41
N ARG A 15 2.23 7.31 7.36
CA ARG A 15 3.40 6.44 7.53
C ARG A 15 3.24 5.23 6.63
N LYS A 16 4.32 4.87 5.96
CA LYS A 16 4.38 3.69 5.12
C LYS A 16 4.33 2.43 6.00
N VAL A 17 3.29 1.63 5.84
CA VAL A 17 3.10 0.42 6.66
C VAL A 17 3.15 -0.87 5.86
N ILE A 18 2.79 -0.84 4.58
CA ILE A 18 2.78 -2.01 3.70
C ILE A 18 3.38 -1.70 2.33
N SER A 19 4.05 -2.69 1.75
CA SER A 19 4.47 -2.73 0.36
C SER A 19 3.68 -3.81 -0.38
N VAL A 20 3.17 -3.48 -1.56
CA VAL A 20 2.41 -4.40 -2.41
C VAL A 20 3.16 -4.59 -3.73
N VAL A 21 3.40 -5.84 -4.10
CA VAL A 21 4.01 -6.23 -5.38
C VAL A 21 2.99 -7.09 -6.14
N PRO A 22 2.44 -6.61 -7.27
CA PRO A 22 1.62 -7.44 -8.12
C PRO A 22 2.47 -8.57 -8.74
N ILE A 23 1.98 -9.79 -8.71
CA ILE A 23 2.60 -10.99 -9.30
C ILE A 23 1.52 -11.72 -10.10
N LYS A 24 1.49 -11.49 -11.41
CA LYS A 24 0.43 -11.96 -12.32
C LYS A 24 -0.97 -11.59 -11.80
N ASP A 25 -1.69 -12.56 -11.23
CA ASP A 25 -3.07 -12.44 -10.76
C ASP A 25 -3.20 -12.32 -9.24
N ARG A 26 -2.06 -12.21 -8.53
CA ARG A 26 -1.99 -12.12 -7.08
C ARG A 26 -1.12 -10.95 -6.64
N TYR A 27 -1.19 -10.61 -5.37
CA TYR A 27 -0.48 -9.51 -4.76
C TYR A 27 0.31 -10.03 -3.58
N ASN A 28 1.63 -9.89 -3.66
CA ASN A 28 2.49 -10.12 -2.52
C ASN A 28 2.50 -8.85 -1.67
N VAL A 29 1.98 -8.97 -0.46
CA VAL A 29 1.79 -7.90 0.50
C VAL A 29 2.78 -8.12 1.62
N ALA A 30 3.67 -7.17 1.86
CA ALA A 30 4.67 -7.26 2.91
C ALA A 30 4.61 -6.03 3.81
N GLY A 31 4.58 -6.27 5.12
CA GLY A 31 4.68 -5.20 6.09
C GLY A 31 6.08 -4.61 6.14
N VAL A 32 6.15 -3.29 6.27
CA VAL A 32 7.41 -2.54 6.29
C VAL A 32 8.06 -2.66 7.66
N ALA A 33 9.40 -2.72 7.70
CA ALA A 33 10.13 -2.73 8.96
C ALA A 33 9.79 -1.49 9.80
N ASN A 34 9.66 -1.66 11.12
CA ASN A 34 9.24 -0.63 12.08
C ASN A 34 7.79 -0.11 11.91
N ALA A 35 6.93 -0.84 11.19
CA ALA A 35 5.49 -0.60 11.16
C ALA A 35 4.72 -1.72 11.90
N ILE A 36 3.40 -1.51 12.06
CA ILE A 36 2.47 -2.44 12.72
C ILE A 36 2.46 -3.86 12.10
N PHE A 37 2.89 -4.00 10.85
CA PHE A 37 2.95 -5.27 10.11
C PHE A 37 4.39 -5.77 9.88
N ALA A 38 5.39 -5.21 10.56
CA ALA A 38 6.79 -5.52 10.31
C ALA A 38 7.09 -7.04 10.32
N GLY A 39 7.74 -7.52 9.27
CA GLY A 39 8.12 -8.93 9.13
C GLY A 39 6.99 -9.86 8.68
N GLN A 40 5.76 -9.34 8.53
CA GLN A 40 4.63 -10.12 8.03
C GLN A 40 4.57 -10.04 6.50
N MET A 41 4.24 -11.17 5.88
CA MET A 41 4.07 -11.32 4.44
C MET A 41 2.82 -12.14 4.15
N TRP A 42 2.11 -11.75 3.10
CA TRP A 42 0.90 -12.41 2.64
C TRP A 42 0.88 -12.47 1.13
N ASP A 43 0.24 -13.50 0.62
CA ASP A 43 -0.10 -13.60 -0.79
C ASP A 43 -1.62 -13.51 -0.91
N MET A 44 -2.12 -12.41 -1.48
CA MET A 44 -3.54 -12.06 -1.51
C MET A 44 -4.05 -11.89 -2.94
N SER A 45 -5.31 -12.26 -3.17
CA SER A 45 -6.07 -11.83 -4.35
C SER A 45 -6.43 -10.34 -4.27
N GLU A 46 -6.87 -9.77 -5.39
CA GLU A 46 -7.33 -8.38 -5.44
C GLU A 46 -8.43 -8.08 -4.41
N ALA A 47 -9.43 -8.98 -4.32
CA ALA A 47 -10.54 -8.82 -3.38
C ALA A 47 -10.09 -8.90 -1.91
N GLU A 48 -9.14 -9.78 -1.60
CA GLU A 48 -8.54 -9.88 -0.27
C GLU A 48 -7.75 -8.63 0.06
N LEU A 49 -6.97 -8.11 -0.89
CA LEU A 49 -6.21 -6.88 -0.72
C LEU A 49 -7.12 -5.66 -0.50
N MET A 50 -8.21 -5.53 -1.27
CA MET A 50 -9.19 -4.46 -1.08
C MET A 50 -9.84 -4.53 0.31
N ARG A 51 -10.19 -5.73 0.77
CA ARG A 51 -10.71 -5.93 2.13
C ARG A 51 -9.66 -5.59 3.19
N PHE A 52 -8.43 -6.07 3.02
CA PHE A 52 -7.32 -5.79 3.92
C PHE A 52 -7.09 -4.28 4.06
N LYS A 53 -7.05 -3.57 2.92
CA LYS A 53 -6.93 -2.12 2.86
C LYS A 53 -8.05 -1.43 3.64
N SER A 54 -9.30 -1.84 3.44
CA SER A 54 -10.47 -1.26 4.13
C SER A 54 -10.51 -1.58 5.62
N THR A 55 -10.19 -2.82 6.03
CA THR A 55 -10.20 -3.25 7.44
C THR A 55 -9.14 -2.53 8.27
N HIS A 56 -7.97 -2.29 7.68
CA HIS A 56 -6.84 -1.66 8.36
C HIS A 56 -6.73 -0.15 8.13
N ASN A 57 -7.73 0.47 7.49
CA ASN A 57 -7.72 1.89 7.10
C ASN A 57 -6.38 2.27 6.43
N LEU A 58 -6.04 1.56 5.37
CA LEU A 58 -4.83 1.80 4.60
C LEU A 58 -5.15 2.61 3.35
N PHE A 59 -4.25 3.51 3.00
CA PHE A 59 -4.45 4.47 1.93
C PHE A 59 -3.26 4.47 0.99
N LEU A 60 -3.50 4.78 -0.28
CA LEU A 60 -2.47 5.21 -1.20
C LEU A 60 -2.02 6.63 -0.81
N GLU A 61 -0.77 6.97 -1.12
CA GLU A 61 -0.23 8.31 -0.87
C GLU A 61 -1.09 9.43 -1.48
N GLN A 62 -1.72 9.16 -2.62
CA GLN A 62 -2.62 10.09 -3.30
C GLN A 62 -3.94 10.28 -2.53
N GLU A 63 -4.43 9.25 -1.85
CA GLU A 63 -5.69 9.29 -1.09
C GLU A 63 -5.54 10.04 0.24
N LEU A 64 -4.32 10.12 0.76
CA LEU A 64 -4.02 10.88 1.98
C LEU A 64 -4.06 12.40 1.77
N GLY A 65 -4.32 12.88 0.55
CA GLY A 65 -4.34 14.31 0.26
C GLY A 65 -2.99 14.99 0.43
N THR A 66 -1.90 14.24 0.65
CA THR A 66 -0.52 14.73 0.73
C THR A 66 0.08 15.09 -0.62
N GLN A 67 -0.76 15.31 -1.63
CA GLN A 67 -0.36 16.06 -2.81
C GLN A 67 -0.16 17.51 -2.36
N LYS A 68 1.04 17.85 -1.86
CA LYS A 68 1.60 19.18 -2.08
C LYS A 68 1.71 19.31 -3.59
N THR A 69 0.61 19.69 -4.23
CA THR A 69 0.64 20.11 -5.61
C THR A 69 1.65 21.24 -5.68
N ILE A 70 2.75 21.00 -6.39
CA ILE A 70 3.78 21.97 -6.76
C ILE A 70 3.21 23.14 -7.62
N PHE A 71 1.88 23.28 -7.66
CA PHE A 71 1.10 24.21 -8.45
C PHE A 71 0.25 25.17 -7.58
N ASP A 72 0.38 25.17 -6.25
CA ASP A 72 -0.16 26.26 -5.40
C ASP A 72 0.78 27.49 -5.43
N TYR A 73 1.00 28.08 -6.62
CA TYR A 73 1.71 29.35 -6.84
C TYR A 73 0.76 30.43 -7.33
#